data_AF-A0A7J2S8N1-F1
#
_entry.id   AF-A0A7J2S8N1-F1
#
_cell.length_a   1.000
_cell.length_b   1.000
_cell.length_c   1.000
_cell.angle_alpha   90.00
_cell.angle_beta   90.00
_cell.angle_gamma   90.00
#
_symmetry.space_group_name_H-M   'P 1'
#
loop_
_entity.id
_entity.type
_entity.pdbx_description
1 polymer ?
#
loop_
_entity_poly.entity_id
_entity_poly.type
_entity_poly.pdbx_seq_one_letter_code
_entity_poly.pdbx_strand_id
1 'polypeptide(L)'
;MHKGWNLITLPVENNYTASSLFNDIQGCGIILSWNSSVQDFIIYVPGSPYDFAIENGHGYFIGMSHDSIFSLIGNPVENVSVPLYIGWNILGWFKEEETTASSIYENITGCTIVLKWNNSKNGFDLYVPGAPNNFIIRRGDGFLVAVTEESIWHGEG
;
A
#
# COMPACT_ATOMS: atom_id res chain seq x y z
N MET A 1 -7.88 -9.54 7.28
CA MET A 1 -7.00 -8.59 8.00
C MET A 1 -6.72 -9.12 9.39
N HIS A 2 -5.49 -8.94 9.86
CA HIS A 2 -5.04 -9.38 11.17
C HIS A 2 -5.08 -8.24 12.17
N LYS A 3 -5.20 -8.56 13.46
CA LYS A 3 -4.99 -7.61 14.55
C LYS A 3 -3.63 -6.91 14.40
N GLY A 4 -3.59 -5.63 14.78
CA GLY A 4 -2.42 -4.78 14.59
C GLY A 4 -2.41 -4.14 13.21
N TRP A 5 -1.22 -3.91 12.66
CA TRP A 5 -1.07 -3.21 11.39
C TRP A 5 -1.23 -4.15 10.20
N ASN A 6 -1.90 -3.65 9.16
CA ASN A 6 -2.01 -4.27 7.85
C ASN A 6 -1.67 -3.19 6.81
N LEU A 7 -0.86 -3.50 5.82
CA LEU A 7 -0.59 -2.60 4.70
C LEU A 7 -1.32 -3.16 3.47
N ILE A 8 -2.39 -2.47 3.05
CA ILE A 8 -3.29 -2.96 2.00
C ILE A 8 -3.46 -1.94 0.88
N THR A 9 -3.99 -2.40 -0.25
CA THR A 9 -4.58 -1.56 -1.29
C THR A 9 -5.97 -2.09 -1.65
N LEU A 10 -6.79 -1.28 -2.31
CA LEU A 10 -8.06 -1.74 -2.88
C LEU A 10 -7.84 -2.11 -4.36
N PRO A 11 -7.96 -3.40 -4.74
CA PRO A 11 -7.61 -3.83 -6.08
C PRO A 11 -8.79 -3.77 -7.07
N VAL A 12 -9.83 -3.02 -6.72
CA VAL A 12 -11.03 -2.76 -7.53
C VAL A 12 -11.31 -1.26 -7.56
N GLU A 13 -11.91 -0.80 -8.65
CA GLU A 13 -12.41 0.55 -8.79
C GLU A 13 -13.32 0.92 -7.62
N ASN A 14 -13.08 2.09 -7.04
CA ASN A 14 -13.74 2.50 -5.82
C ASN A 14 -13.86 4.03 -5.72
N ASN A 15 -14.71 4.47 -4.80
CA ASN A 15 -14.91 5.87 -4.44
C ASN A 15 -14.84 6.06 -2.92
N TYR A 16 -14.08 5.21 -2.23
CA TYR A 16 -13.93 5.31 -0.78
C TYR A 16 -13.19 6.57 -0.41
N THR A 17 -13.57 7.11 0.74
CA THR A 17 -12.74 8.00 1.54
C THR A 17 -12.23 7.22 2.75
N ALA A 18 -11.27 7.79 3.48
CA ALA A 18 -10.79 7.19 4.72
C ALA A 18 -11.95 6.93 5.70
N SER A 19 -12.92 7.83 5.78
CA SER A 19 -14.08 7.69 6.65
C SER A 19 -15.03 6.58 6.24
N SER A 20 -15.38 6.46 4.95
CA SER A 20 -16.25 5.38 4.50
C SER A 20 -15.56 4.02 4.58
N LEU A 21 -14.26 3.94 4.26
CA LEU A 21 -13.49 2.71 4.39
C LEU A 21 -13.35 2.28 5.85
N PHE A 22 -13.11 3.23 6.76
CA PHE A 22 -13.04 2.97 8.20
C PHE A 22 -14.34 2.35 8.72
N ASN A 23 -15.49 2.89 8.29
CA ASN A 23 -16.80 2.40 8.75
C ASN A 23 -17.13 1.01 8.21
N ASP A 24 -16.65 0.67 7.01
CA ASP A 24 -16.90 -0.64 6.39
C ASP A 24 -15.96 -1.75 6.91
N ILE A 25 -14.81 -1.38 7.47
CA ILE A 25 -13.88 -2.33 8.08
C ILE A 25 -14.20 -2.51 9.57
N GLN A 26 -14.88 -3.61 9.91
CA GLN A 26 -15.13 -3.95 11.30
C GLN A 26 -13.81 -4.12 12.08
N GLY A 27 -13.69 -3.37 13.18
CA GLY A 27 -12.53 -3.41 14.07
C GLY A 27 -11.39 -2.46 13.68
N CYS A 28 -11.56 -1.65 12.62
CA CYS A 28 -10.63 -0.59 12.26
C CYS A 28 -10.58 0.48 13.37
N GLY A 29 -9.36 0.88 13.74
CA GLY A 29 -9.12 1.94 14.72
C GLY A 29 -8.42 3.17 14.14
N ILE A 30 -7.73 3.02 13.01
CA ILE A 30 -6.95 4.09 12.36
C ILE A 30 -6.62 3.70 10.91
N ILE A 31 -6.60 4.69 10.03
CA ILE A 31 -6.13 4.57 8.63
C ILE A 31 -5.04 5.61 8.41
N LEU A 32 -3.91 5.19 7.85
CA LEU A 32 -2.81 6.08 7.47
C LEU A 32 -2.61 6.04 5.95
N SER A 33 -2.53 7.22 5.34
CA SER A 33 -2.07 7.42 3.97
C SER A 33 -0.70 8.10 4.01
N TRP A 34 0.24 7.64 3.18
CA TRP A 34 1.54 8.27 3.07
C TRP A 34 1.53 9.35 2.00
N ASN A 35 1.87 10.57 2.38
CA ASN A 35 2.05 11.67 1.43
C ASN A 35 3.54 11.74 1.04
N SER A 36 3.86 11.11 -0.10
CA SER A 36 5.23 11.07 -0.63
C SER A 36 5.83 12.45 -0.92
N SER A 37 5.03 13.47 -1.22
CA SER A 37 5.56 14.80 -1.54
C SER A 37 6.13 15.53 -0.31
N VAL A 38 5.60 15.24 0.88
CA VAL A 38 6.05 15.84 2.15
C VAL A 38 6.74 14.84 3.07
N GLN A 39 6.80 13.56 2.67
CA GLN A 39 7.41 12.45 3.43
C GLN A 39 6.81 12.29 4.84
N ASP A 40 5.49 12.35 4.94
CA ASP A 40 4.76 12.21 6.21
C ASP A 40 3.40 11.52 6.03
N PHE A 41 2.84 11.01 7.12
CA PHE A 41 1.53 10.37 7.15
C PHE A 41 0.39 11.38 7.31
N ILE A 42 -0.66 11.19 6.52
CA ILE A 42 -1.99 11.73 6.78
C ILE A 42 -2.77 10.69 7.58
N ILE A 43 -3.34 11.12 8.72
CA ILE A 43 -3.96 10.24 9.71
C ILE A 43 -5.47 10.43 9.71
N TYR A 44 -6.20 9.34 9.53
CA TYR A 44 -7.63 9.28 9.77
C TYR A 44 -7.97 8.43 11.00
N VAL A 45 -8.72 9.05 11.91
CA VAL A 45 -9.46 8.42 13.01
C VAL A 45 -10.85 9.07 13.07
N PRO A 46 -11.87 8.45 13.68
CA PRO A 46 -13.20 9.05 13.78
C PRO A 46 -13.16 10.46 14.37
N GLY A 47 -13.77 11.42 13.66
CA GLY A 47 -13.76 12.84 14.02
C GLY A 47 -12.52 13.61 13.58
N SER A 48 -11.57 12.98 12.87
CA SER A 48 -10.47 13.68 12.19
C SER A 48 -11.03 14.70 11.18
N PRO A 49 -10.46 15.91 11.10
CA PRO A 49 -10.83 16.87 10.05
C PRO A 49 -10.31 16.46 8.66
N TYR A 50 -9.44 15.44 8.59
CA TYR A 50 -8.80 14.99 7.35
C TYR A 50 -9.43 13.70 6.85
N ASP A 51 -10.37 13.81 5.91
CA ASP A 51 -10.95 12.67 5.20
C ASP A 51 -10.42 12.63 3.76
N PHE A 52 -9.39 11.81 3.52
CA PHE A 52 -8.73 11.70 2.22
C PHE A 52 -9.35 10.60 1.36
N ALA A 53 -9.20 10.72 0.04
CA ALA A 53 -9.65 9.70 -0.90
C ALA A 53 -8.77 8.44 -0.82
N ILE A 54 -9.40 7.27 -1.04
CA ILE A 54 -8.69 6.01 -1.24
C ILE A 54 -8.48 5.84 -2.75
N GLU A 55 -7.25 6.05 -3.19
CA GLU A 55 -6.85 6.13 -4.58
C GLU A 55 -6.32 4.79 -5.08
N ASN A 56 -6.62 4.47 -6.33
CA ASN A 56 -6.15 3.25 -6.98
C ASN A 56 -4.62 3.27 -7.09
N GLY A 57 -3.98 2.12 -6.82
CA GLY A 57 -2.51 1.99 -6.90
C GLY A 57 -1.75 2.52 -5.68
N HIS A 58 -2.44 3.07 -4.67
CA HIS A 58 -1.85 3.49 -3.41
C HIS A 58 -2.05 2.44 -2.31
N GLY A 59 -1.08 2.34 -1.40
CA GLY A 59 -1.19 1.51 -0.21
C GLY A 59 -1.53 2.32 1.04
N TYR A 60 -2.23 1.68 1.98
CA TYR A 60 -2.75 2.29 3.21
C TYR A 60 -2.47 1.39 4.40
N PHE A 61 -1.98 1.97 5.50
CA PHE A 61 -1.87 1.25 6.76
C PHE A 61 -3.21 1.28 7.49
N ILE A 62 -3.71 0.09 7.84
CA ILE A 62 -4.94 -0.10 8.59
C ILE A 62 -4.59 -0.72 9.95
N GLY A 63 -4.89 0.01 11.02
CA GLY A 63 -4.74 -0.48 12.38
C GLY A 63 -6.02 -1.18 12.85
N MET A 64 -5.91 -2.47 13.17
CA MET A 64 -7.03 -3.33 13.55
C MET A 64 -6.99 -3.71 15.03
N SER A 65 -8.12 -3.61 15.72
CA SER A 65 -8.28 -4.01 17.12
C SER A 65 -8.40 -5.53 17.32
N HIS A 66 -8.90 -6.24 16.31
CA HIS A 66 -9.01 -7.69 16.23
C HIS A 66 -8.97 -8.15 14.77
N ASP A 67 -8.76 -9.45 14.55
CA ASP A 67 -8.84 -10.06 13.22
C ASP A 67 -10.25 -9.86 12.64
N SER A 68 -10.31 -9.58 11.34
CA SER A 68 -11.56 -9.32 10.64
C SER A 68 -11.42 -9.63 9.16
N ILE A 69 -12.55 -9.91 8.49
CA ILE A 69 -12.61 -10.11 7.05
C ILE A 69 -13.24 -8.87 6.44
N PHE A 70 -12.57 -8.32 5.43
CA PHE A 70 -13.09 -7.26 4.60
C PHE A 70 -13.01 -7.77 3.17
N SER A 71 -14.12 -7.67 2.45
CA SER A 71 -14.27 -8.16 1.09
C SER A 71 -14.84 -7.05 0.23
N LEU A 72 -14.28 -6.88 -0.95
CA LEU A 72 -14.75 -5.92 -1.93
C LEU A 72 -15.19 -6.65 -3.20
N ILE A 73 -16.31 -6.21 -3.77
CA ILE A 73 -16.80 -6.66 -5.07
C ILE A 73 -16.92 -5.41 -5.93
N GLY A 74 -16.22 -5.40 -7.05
CA GLY A 74 -16.19 -4.28 -7.98
C GLY A 74 -15.43 -4.64 -9.25
N ASN A 75 -15.38 -3.70 -10.18
CA ASN A 75 -14.57 -3.86 -11.39
C ASN A 75 -13.09 -3.81 -11.01
N PRO A 76 -12.22 -4.68 -11.55
CA PRO A 76 -10.79 -4.60 -11.31
C PRO A 76 -10.23 -3.23 -11.72
N VAL A 77 -9.23 -2.74 -10.98
CA VAL A 77 -8.42 -1.62 -11.45
C VAL A 77 -7.62 -2.07 -12.67
N GLU A 78 -7.77 -1.39 -13.79
CA GLU A 78 -7.08 -1.77 -15.05
C GLU A 78 -5.74 -1.05 -15.22
N ASN A 79 -5.67 0.20 -14.78
CA ASN A 79 -4.49 1.05 -14.92
C ASN A 79 -4.37 2.03 -13.75
N VAL A 80 -3.14 2.44 -13.48
CA VAL A 80 -2.82 3.46 -12.48
C VAL A 80 -1.77 4.41 -13.05
N SER A 81 -1.64 5.57 -12.42
CA SER A 81 -0.62 6.57 -12.72
C SER A 81 -0.22 7.24 -11.42
N VAL A 82 0.68 6.60 -10.68
CA VAL A 82 1.08 7.03 -9.33
C VAL A 82 2.40 7.82 -9.41
N PRO A 83 2.42 9.11 -9.04
CA PRO A 83 3.65 9.87 -9.01
C PRO A 83 4.58 9.37 -7.89
N LEU A 84 5.83 9.08 -8.24
CA LEU A 84 6.88 8.73 -7.30
C LEU A 84 7.74 9.95 -7.00
N TYR A 85 7.93 10.23 -5.72
CA TYR A 85 8.79 11.31 -5.23
C TYR A 85 10.07 10.75 -4.65
N ILE A 86 11.17 11.50 -4.73
CA ILE A 86 12.44 11.11 -4.09
C ILE A 86 12.20 10.82 -2.60
N GLY A 87 12.73 9.69 -2.12
CA GLY A 87 12.44 9.16 -0.79
C GLY A 87 11.41 8.05 -0.84
N TRP A 88 10.60 7.92 0.22
CA TRP A 88 9.64 6.84 0.39
C TRP A 88 8.35 7.09 -0.37
N ASN A 89 7.82 6.02 -0.97
CA ASN A 89 6.51 5.98 -1.59
C ASN A 89 5.79 4.70 -1.15
N ILE A 90 4.48 4.78 -0.94
CA ILE A 90 3.64 3.61 -0.64
C ILE A 90 2.75 3.32 -1.85
N LEU A 91 2.91 2.12 -2.38
CA LEU A 91 2.22 1.62 -3.56
C LEU A 91 1.31 0.45 -3.21
N GLY A 92 0.34 0.19 -4.07
CA GLY A 92 -0.64 -0.86 -3.93
C GLY A 92 -0.64 -1.79 -5.14
N TRP A 93 -0.43 -3.09 -4.91
CA TRP A 93 -0.50 -4.08 -5.98
C TRP A 93 -1.95 -4.48 -6.26
N PHE A 94 -2.47 -4.03 -7.41
CA PHE A 94 -3.89 -4.22 -7.77
C PHE A 94 -4.14 -5.35 -8.78
N LYS A 95 -3.08 -5.82 -9.47
CA LYS A 95 -3.16 -6.86 -10.50
C LYS A 95 -3.45 -8.23 -9.90
N GLU A 96 -4.12 -9.07 -10.68
CA GLU A 96 -4.43 -10.45 -10.30
C GLU A 96 -3.18 -11.32 -10.21
N GLU A 97 -2.28 -11.18 -11.19
CA GLU A 97 -1.01 -11.88 -11.18
C GLU A 97 -0.13 -11.38 -10.03
N GLU A 98 0.47 -12.32 -9.30
CA GLU A 98 1.45 -12.01 -8.26
C GLU A 98 2.72 -11.45 -8.89
N THR A 99 3.43 -10.62 -8.12
CA THR A 99 4.79 -10.22 -8.47
C THR A 99 5.78 -10.46 -7.31
N THR A 100 7.03 -10.10 -7.52
CA THR A 100 8.14 -10.27 -6.58
C THR A 100 8.80 -8.94 -6.27
N ALA A 101 9.41 -8.85 -5.09
CA ALA A 101 10.14 -7.66 -4.68
C ALA A 101 11.27 -7.29 -5.66
N SER A 102 11.95 -8.29 -6.25
CA SER A 102 12.98 -8.05 -7.27
C SER A 102 12.42 -7.45 -8.55
N SER A 103 11.25 -7.93 -8.99
CA SER A 103 10.61 -7.42 -10.21
C SER A 103 10.16 -5.97 -10.03
N ILE A 104 9.59 -5.61 -8.87
CA ILE A 104 9.31 -4.21 -8.52
C ILE A 104 10.60 -3.38 -8.53
N TYR A 105 11.65 -3.87 -7.87
CA TYR A 105 12.92 -3.16 -7.77
C TYR A 105 13.54 -2.86 -9.14
N GLU A 106 13.52 -3.85 -10.04
CA GLU A 106 14.14 -3.76 -11.37
C GLU A 106 13.34 -2.86 -12.34
N ASN A 107 12.03 -2.74 -12.14
CA ASN A 107 11.15 -1.99 -13.05
C ASN A 107 10.88 -0.54 -12.61
N ILE A 108 11.14 -0.19 -11.35
CA ILE A 108 11.05 1.20 -10.87
C ILE A 108 12.41 1.89 -11.00
N THR A 109 12.48 2.90 -11.87
CA THR A 109 13.72 3.67 -12.07
C THR A 109 14.15 4.35 -10.77
N GLY A 110 15.43 4.25 -10.44
CA GLY A 110 15.98 4.82 -9.20
C GLY A 110 15.55 4.11 -7.92
N CYS A 111 14.89 2.94 -8.00
CA CYS A 111 14.54 2.17 -6.81
C CYS A 111 15.79 1.70 -6.06
N THR A 112 15.78 1.88 -4.74
CA THR A 112 16.90 1.52 -3.85
C THR A 112 16.54 0.42 -2.86
N ILE A 113 15.25 0.19 -2.63
CA ILE A 113 14.75 -0.78 -1.65
C ILE A 113 13.25 -0.99 -1.86
N VAL A 114 12.79 -2.23 -1.62
CA VAL A 114 11.37 -2.60 -1.56
C VAL A 114 11.07 -3.19 -0.19
N LEU A 115 10.02 -2.71 0.47
CA LEU A 115 9.57 -3.19 1.77
C LEU A 115 8.14 -3.71 1.70
N LYS A 116 7.86 -4.82 2.38
CA LYS A 116 6.51 -5.33 2.58
C LYS A 116 6.24 -5.55 4.06
N TRP A 117 5.10 -5.08 4.54
CA TRP A 117 4.70 -5.30 5.92
C TRP A 117 4.40 -6.78 6.17
N ASN A 118 5.00 -7.35 7.21
CA ASN A 118 4.81 -8.73 7.63
C ASN A 118 4.19 -8.74 9.03
N ASN A 119 2.88 -9.05 9.09
CA ASN A 119 2.14 -9.06 10.34
C ASN A 119 2.70 -10.09 11.35
N SER A 120 3.12 -11.27 10.88
CA SER A 120 3.70 -12.33 11.74
C SER A 120 5.00 -11.91 12.42
N LYS A 121 5.79 -11.01 11.79
CA LYS A 121 7.03 -10.46 12.35
C LYS A 121 6.80 -9.13 13.08
N ASN A 122 5.62 -8.53 12.93
CA ASN A 122 5.34 -7.15 13.33
C ASN A 122 6.42 -6.18 12.83
N GLY A 123 6.78 -6.29 11.56
CA GLY A 123 7.87 -5.52 10.94
C GLY A 123 7.91 -5.69 9.42
N PHE A 124 8.95 -5.16 8.78
CA PHE A 124 9.09 -5.22 7.33
C PHE A 124 9.96 -6.39 6.88
N ASP A 125 9.49 -7.12 5.87
CA ASP A 125 10.37 -7.82 4.96
C ASP A 125 11.00 -6.80 4.00
N LEU A 126 12.28 -7.00 3.69
CA LEU A 126 13.10 -6.06 2.95
C LEU A 126 13.76 -6.78 1.77
N TYR A 127 13.77 -6.10 0.63
CA TYR A 127 14.51 -6.51 -0.55
C TYR A 127 15.41 -5.39 -1.08
N VAL A 128 16.65 -5.76 -1.35
CA VAL A 128 17.66 -5.04 -2.13
C VAL A 128 18.41 -6.08 -2.99
N PRO A 129 19.14 -5.72 -4.05
CA PRO A 129 19.92 -6.67 -4.83
C PRO A 129 20.88 -7.49 -3.96
N GLY A 130 20.82 -8.81 -4.10
CA GLY A 130 21.59 -9.75 -3.27
C GLY A 130 21.00 -10.04 -1.89
N ALA A 131 19.85 -9.46 -1.53
CA ALA A 131 19.12 -9.85 -0.33
C ALA A 131 18.70 -11.33 -0.40
N PRO A 132 18.70 -12.05 0.73
CA PRO A 132 18.40 -13.48 0.74
C PRO A 132 16.91 -13.79 0.48
N ASN A 133 16.02 -12.81 0.61
CA ASN A 133 14.58 -13.00 0.55
C ASN A 133 13.94 -12.17 -0.56
N ASN A 134 13.56 -12.82 -1.66
CA ASN A 134 12.70 -12.23 -2.68
C ASN A 134 11.24 -12.57 -2.38
N PHE A 135 10.56 -11.72 -1.63
CA PHE A 135 9.19 -11.98 -1.21
C PHE A 135 8.17 -11.71 -2.33
N ILE A 136 7.05 -12.43 -2.26
CA ILE A 136 5.92 -12.28 -3.18
C ILE A 136 5.03 -11.12 -2.71
N ILE A 137 4.60 -10.29 -3.66
CA ILE A 137 3.59 -9.24 -3.52
C ILE A 137 2.34 -9.68 -4.28
N ARG A 138 1.20 -9.75 -3.58
CA ARG A 138 -0.07 -10.27 -4.09
C ARG A 138 -1.08 -9.16 -4.26
N ARG A 139 -2.13 -9.45 -5.03
CA ARG A 139 -3.28 -8.55 -5.17
C ARG A 139 -3.81 -8.12 -3.81
N GLY A 140 -3.98 -6.81 -3.61
CA GLY A 140 -4.45 -6.23 -2.36
C GLY A 140 -3.35 -5.94 -1.33
N ASP A 141 -2.11 -6.36 -1.57
CA ASP A 141 -0.97 -5.96 -0.74
C ASP A 141 -0.60 -4.50 -1.04
N GLY A 142 -0.36 -3.73 0.02
CA GLY A 142 0.44 -2.51 -0.09
C GLY A 142 1.92 -2.81 0.18
N PHE A 143 2.81 -2.01 -0.37
CA PHE A 143 4.26 -2.12 -0.21
C PHE A 143 4.90 -0.73 -0.28
N LEU A 144 6.14 -0.62 0.19
CA LEU A 144 6.90 0.63 0.11
C LEU A 144 8.08 0.46 -0.82
N VAL A 145 8.43 1.55 -1.49
CA VAL A 145 9.68 1.68 -2.24
C VAL A 145 10.38 2.98 -1.83
N ALA A 146 11.71 2.98 -1.79
CA ALA A 146 12.46 4.23 -1.76
C ALA A 146 13.15 4.47 -3.10
N VAL A 147 13.03 5.68 -3.64
CA VAL A 147 13.57 6.04 -4.96
C VAL A 147 14.50 7.25 -4.87
N THR A 148 15.50 7.31 -5.77
CA THR A 148 16.41 8.46 -5.92
C THR A 148 16.01 9.41 -7.04
N GLU A 149 15.00 9.07 -7.81
CA GLU A 149 14.55 9.83 -8.98
C GLU A 149 13.01 9.88 -8.98
N GLU A 150 12.46 11.04 -9.37
CA GLU A 150 11.01 11.18 -9.57
C GLU A 150 10.60 10.48 -10.87
N SER A 151 9.45 9.82 -10.84
CA SER A 151 8.89 9.14 -12.01
C SER A 151 7.39 8.91 -11.84
N ILE A 152 6.75 8.21 -12.77
CA ILE A 152 5.35 7.77 -12.65
C ILE A 152 5.35 6.25 -12.72
N TRP A 153 4.76 5.62 -11.71
CA TRP A 153 4.52 4.17 -11.70
C TRP A 153 3.16 3.86 -12.32
N HIS A 154 3.17 2.93 -13.27
CA HIS A 154 1.99 2.50 -14.04
C HIS A 154 1.54 1.07 -13.69
N GLY A 155 2.04 0.52 -12.58
CA GLY A 155 1.76 -0.86 -12.18
C GLY A 155 2.76 -1.87 -12.73
N GLU A 156 3.87 -1.43 -13.32
CA GLU A 156 4.96 -2.31 -13.76
C GLU A 156 5.70 -2.96 -12.59
N GLY A 157 6.33 -4.09 -12.92
CA GLY A 157 7.10 -4.90 -12.00
C GLY A 157 6.38 -6.15 -11.57
#